data_AF-A0A6J7GRF4-F1
#
_entry.id   AF-A0A6J7GRF4-F1
#
_cell.length_a   1.000
_cell.length_b   1.000
_cell.length_c   1.000
_cell.angle_alpha   90.00
_cell.angle_beta   90.00
_cell.angle_gamma   90.00
#
_symmetry.space_group_name_H-M   'P 1'
#
loop_
_entity.id
_entity.type
_entity.pdbx_description
1 polymer ?
#
loop_
_entity_poly.entity_id
_entity_poly.type
_entity_poly.pdbx_seq_one_letter_code
_entity_poly.pdbx_strand_id
1 'polypeptide(L)'
;MLFLLQLGLMVGSRLDTLRSAGPWLPVFALIMPLIGGSLGAFTGIAVGMSVGGATMLAILTASASYIAAPAAVSLAMPKANLPVALAASLGITFPFNLLIGLPLYVAAATIWKAVLGGA
;
A
#
# COMPACT_ATOMS: atom_id res chain seq x y z
N MET A 1 14.12 6.09 12.74
CA MET A 1 14.89 5.97 11.47
C MET A 1 15.75 4.71 11.40
N LEU A 2 16.51 4.35 12.44
CA LEU A 2 17.34 3.12 12.44
C LEU A 2 16.55 1.85 12.11
N PHE A 3 15.31 1.72 12.61
CA PHE A 3 14.43 0.59 12.28
C PHE A 3 14.04 0.52 10.80
N LEU A 4 13.64 1.65 10.19
CA LEU A 4 13.30 1.70 8.77
C LEU A 4 14.53 1.47 7.88
N LEU A 5 15.70 1.94 8.31
CA LEU A 5 16.97 1.67 7.63
C LEU A 5 17.32 0.17 7.69
N GLN A 6 17.18 -0.46 8.86
CA GLN A 6 17.37 -1.90 9.04
C GLN A 6 16.44 -2.73 8.14
N LEU A 7 15.15 -2.36 8.10
CA LEU A 7 14.17 -3.00 7.20
C LEU A 7 14.50 -2.78 5.74
N GLY A 8 14.93 -1.58 5.36
CA GLY A 8 15.39 -1.28 4.00
C GLY A 8 16.59 -2.13 3.59
N LEU A 9 17.61 -2.26 4.44
CA LEU A 9 18.78 -3.12 4.20
C LEU A 9 18.41 -4.60 4.16
N MET A 10 17.50 -5.06 5.03
CA MET A 10 16.99 -6.43 5.03
C MET A 10 16.21 -6.76 3.75
N VAL A 11 15.41 -5.83 3.24
CA VAL A 11 14.68 -6.00 1.98
C VAL A 11 15.65 -5.97 0.80
N GLY A 12 16.59 -5.02 0.79
CA GLY A 12 17.63 -4.89 -0.25
C GLY A 12 18.47 -6.15 -0.41
N SER A 13 18.87 -6.77 0.70
CA SER A 13 19.60 -8.06 0.70
C SER A 13 18.77 -9.28 0.28
N ARG A 14 17.44 -9.11 0.10
CA ARG A 14 16.49 -10.17 -0.24
C ARG A 14 15.67 -9.85 -1.51
N LEU A 15 16.15 -8.94 -2.36
CA LEU A 15 15.46 -8.63 -3.62
C LEU A 15 15.38 -9.83 -4.57
N ASP A 16 16.34 -10.75 -4.52
CA ASP A 16 16.28 -11.98 -5.33
C ASP A 16 15.09 -12.88 -4.98
N THR A 17 14.57 -12.80 -3.74
CA THR A 17 13.36 -13.52 -3.33
C THR A 17 12.09 -13.02 -4.03
N LEU A 18 12.07 -11.80 -4.60
CA LEU A 18 10.96 -11.35 -5.44
C LEU A 18 10.93 -12.11 -6.77
N ARG A 19 12.11 -12.45 -7.32
CA ARG A 19 12.22 -13.17 -8.59
C ARG A 19 11.68 -14.60 -8.47
N SER A 20 11.91 -15.25 -7.33
CA SER A 20 11.43 -16.62 -7.10
C SER A 20 9.91 -16.71 -6.87
N ALA A 21 9.25 -15.62 -6.50
CA ALA A 21 7.80 -15.57 -6.33
C ALA A 21 7.02 -15.42 -7.66
N GLY A 22 7.74 -15.18 -8.76
CA GLY A 22 7.16 -15.02 -10.09
C GLY A 22 6.57 -13.62 -10.36
N PRO A 23 6.18 -13.36 -11.62
CA PRO A 23 5.78 -12.02 -12.07
C PRO A 23 4.44 -11.55 -11.49
N TRP A 24 3.62 -12.47 -10.98
CA TRP A 24 2.31 -12.14 -10.41
C TRP A 24 2.41 -11.29 -9.15
N LEU A 25 3.45 -11.49 -8.34
CA LEU A 25 3.60 -10.79 -7.07
C LEU A 25 3.83 -9.29 -7.26
N PRO A 26 4.77 -8.82 -8.11
CA PRO A 26 4.90 -7.39 -8.42
C PRO A 26 3.61 -6.77 -8.96
N VAL A 27 2.91 -7.47 -9.85
CA VAL A 27 1.64 -6.99 -10.42
C VAL A 27 0.60 -6.79 -9.31
N PHE A 28 0.43 -7.78 -8.45
CA PHE A 28 -0.47 -7.67 -7.29
C PHE A 28 -0.07 -6.53 -6.35
N ALA A 29 1.23 -6.41 -6.03
CA ALA A 29 1.76 -5.39 -5.12
C ALA A 29 1.59 -3.95 -5.63
N LEU A 30 1.42 -3.76 -6.95
CA LEU A 30 1.13 -2.47 -7.59
C LEU A 30 -0.36 -2.20 -7.73
N ILE A 31 -1.16 -3.22 -8.08
CA ILE A 31 -2.60 -3.06 -8.36
C ILE A 31 -3.41 -2.96 -7.07
N MET A 32 -3.11 -3.76 -6.05
CA MET A 32 -3.92 -3.78 -4.83
C MET A 32 -3.99 -2.45 -4.07
N PRO A 33 -2.89 -1.69 -3.93
CA PRO A 33 -2.94 -0.36 -3.34
C PRO A 33 -3.89 0.58 -4.08
N LEU A 34 -3.92 0.51 -5.41
CA LEU A 34 -4.82 1.33 -6.22
C LEU A 34 -6.28 0.98 -5.98
N ILE A 35 -6.62 -0.30 -5.84
CA ILE A 35 -7.96 -0.75 -5.50
C ILE A 35 -8.35 -0.22 -4.10
N GLY A 36 -7.50 -0.48 -3.10
CA GLY A 36 -7.75 -0.04 -1.72
C GLY A 36 -7.90 1.47 -1.61
N GLY A 37 -6.96 2.24 -2.18
CA GLY A 37 -6.97 3.69 -2.14
C GLY A 37 -8.13 4.31 -2.91
N SER A 38 -8.54 3.73 -4.04
CA SER A 38 -9.72 4.21 -4.78
C SER A 38 -11.00 4.01 -3.97
N LEU A 39 -11.15 2.85 -3.32
CA LEU A 39 -12.27 2.58 -2.42
C LEU A 39 -12.25 3.51 -1.20
N GLY A 40 -11.09 3.74 -0.59
CA GLY A 40 -10.94 4.69 0.52
C GLY A 40 -11.26 6.13 0.13
N ALA A 41 -10.81 6.58 -1.04
CA ALA A 41 -11.13 7.92 -1.56
C ALA A 41 -12.64 8.06 -1.81
N PHE A 42 -13.24 7.09 -2.50
CA PHE A 42 -14.67 7.09 -2.80
C PHE A 42 -15.51 7.11 -1.52
N THR A 43 -15.25 6.16 -0.60
CA THR A 43 -15.99 6.05 0.67
C THR A 43 -15.83 7.31 1.52
N GLY A 44 -14.62 7.86 1.63
CA GLY A 44 -14.37 9.08 2.38
C GLY A 44 -15.19 10.27 1.87
N ILE A 45 -15.23 10.47 0.55
CA ILE A 45 -16.09 11.52 -0.03
C ILE A 45 -17.57 11.20 0.17
N ALA A 46 -18.00 9.95 -0.05
CA ALA A 46 -19.38 9.53 0.07
C ALA A 46 -19.96 9.74 1.48
N VAL A 47 -19.14 9.64 2.52
CA VAL A 47 -19.55 9.93 3.92
C VAL A 47 -19.35 11.40 4.32
N GLY A 48 -19.02 12.27 3.37
CA GLY A 48 -18.96 13.72 3.59
C GLY A 48 -17.62 14.25 4.10
N MET A 49 -16.52 13.48 4.03
CA MET A 49 -15.20 14.00 4.41
C MET A 49 -14.73 15.10 3.44
N SER A 50 -13.83 15.95 3.92
CA SER A 50 -13.07 16.85 3.04
C SER A 50 -12.17 16.06 2.10
N VAL A 51 -11.72 16.68 1.01
CA VAL A 51 -10.74 16.05 0.09
C VAL A 51 -9.48 15.59 0.84
N GLY A 52 -8.98 16.41 1.77
CA GLY A 52 -7.84 16.03 2.61
C GLY A 52 -8.14 14.82 3.52
N GLY A 53 -9.33 14.78 4.13
CA GLY A 53 -9.75 13.65 4.95
C GLY A 53 -9.93 12.35 4.15
N ALA A 54 -10.59 12.42 3.00
CA ALA A 54 -10.75 11.27 2.10
C ALA A 54 -9.41 10.80 1.51
N THR A 55 -8.48 11.73 1.22
CA THR A 55 -7.12 11.39 0.81
C THR A 55 -6.39 10.62 1.93
N MET A 56 -6.50 11.05 3.18
CA MET A 56 -5.91 10.29 4.29
C MET A 56 -6.51 8.89 4.39
N LEU A 57 -7.82 8.74 4.26
CA LEU A 57 -8.47 7.43 4.25
C LEU A 57 -8.00 6.56 3.08
N ALA A 58 -7.87 7.14 1.88
CA ALA A 58 -7.31 6.47 0.71
C ALA A 58 -5.88 5.97 0.96
N ILE A 59 -5.02 6.78 1.57
CA ILE A 59 -3.64 6.38 1.91
C ILE A 59 -3.63 5.21 2.89
N LEU A 60 -4.47 5.27 3.92
CA LEU A 60 -4.56 4.21 4.93
C LEU A 60 -5.04 2.88 4.33
N THR A 61 -6.04 2.94 3.45
CA THR A 61 -6.62 1.76 2.79
C THR A 61 -5.76 1.22 1.65
N ALA A 62 -4.93 2.05 1.02
CA ALA A 62 -3.95 1.65 0.02
C ALA A 62 -2.65 1.05 0.61
N SER A 63 -2.36 1.34 1.88
CA SER A 63 -1.11 0.91 2.50
C SER A 63 -1.12 -0.58 2.82
N ALA A 64 0.02 -1.25 2.60
CA ALA A 64 0.26 -2.55 3.22
C ALA A 64 0.67 -2.37 4.69
N SER A 65 0.51 -3.42 5.49
CA SER A 65 1.05 -3.45 6.85
C SER A 65 2.50 -3.92 6.82
N TYR A 66 3.43 -2.99 7.11
CA TYR A 66 4.86 -3.21 6.94
C TYR A 66 5.56 -3.81 8.17
N ILE A 67 4.85 -3.90 9.31
CA ILE A 67 5.41 -4.30 10.61
C ILE A 67 4.54 -5.39 11.24
N ALA A 68 3.29 -5.04 11.56
CA ALA A 68 2.42 -5.90 12.35
C ALA A 68 1.96 -7.15 11.57
N ALA A 69 1.58 -7.01 10.29
CA ALA A 69 1.12 -8.17 9.52
C ALA A 69 2.23 -9.20 9.27
N PRO A 70 3.47 -8.83 8.88
CA PRO A 70 4.58 -9.79 8.82
C PRO A 70 4.80 -10.53 10.15
N ALA A 71 4.79 -9.81 11.28
CA ALA A 71 4.95 -10.43 12.60
C ALA A 71 3.80 -11.42 12.91
N ALA A 72 2.55 -11.02 12.66
CA ALA A 72 1.37 -11.87 12.88
C ALA A 72 1.37 -13.11 11.98
N VAL A 73 1.71 -12.96 10.69
CA VAL A 73 1.82 -14.07 9.73
C VAL A 73 2.93 -15.04 10.14
N SER A 74 4.06 -14.54 10.63
CA SER A 74 5.15 -15.40 11.10
C SER A 74 4.74 -16.28 12.28
N LEU A 75 3.90 -15.75 13.17
CA LEU A 75 3.38 -16.47 14.34
C LEU A 75 2.28 -17.47 13.94
N ALA A 76 1.34 -17.05 13.10
CA ALA A 76 0.16 -17.85 12.76
C ALA A 76 0.41 -18.86 11.63
N MET A 77 1.36 -18.59 10.73
CA MET A 77 1.66 -19.41 9.55
C MET A 77 3.16 -19.62 9.39
N PRO A 78 3.76 -20.56 10.15
CA PRO A 78 5.21 -20.79 10.16
C PRO A 78 5.79 -21.22 8.81
N LYS A 79 4.95 -21.79 7.92
CA LYS A 79 5.35 -22.24 6.58
C LYS A 79 5.31 -21.11 5.53
N ALA A 80 4.82 -19.93 5.89
CA ALA A 80 4.75 -18.81 4.95
C ALA A 80 6.15 -18.26 4.62
N ASN A 81 6.36 -17.89 3.37
CA ASN A 81 7.58 -17.22 2.95
C ASN A 81 7.52 -15.73 3.33
N LEU A 82 7.79 -15.43 4.59
CA LEU A 82 7.80 -14.06 5.13
C LEU A 82 8.69 -13.08 4.34
N PRO A 83 9.90 -13.47 3.88
CA PRO A 83 10.72 -12.62 3.03
C PRO A 83 10.00 -12.10 1.79
N VAL A 84 9.17 -12.92 1.16
CA VAL A 84 8.40 -12.54 -0.04
C VAL A 84 7.36 -11.46 0.29
N ALA A 85 6.64 -11.61 1.41
CA ALA A 85 5.66 -10.62 1.87
C ALA A 85 6.32 -9.28 2.26
N LEU A 86 7.48 -9.34 2.94
CA LEU A 86 8.26 -8.15 3.28
C LEU A 86 8.80 -7.45 2.03
N ALA A 87 9.35 -8.21 1.08
CA ALA A 87 9.89 -7.64 -0.15
C ALA A 87 8.81 -7.01 -1.04
N ALA A 88 7.63 -7.62 -1.15
CA ALA A 88 6.51 -7.04 -1.90
C ALA A 88 5.99 -5.74 -1.25
N SER A 89 5.78 -5.76 0.07
CA SER A 89 5.23 -4.60 0.78
C SER A 89 6.23 -3.43 0.84
N LEU A 90 7.47 -3.66 1.26
CA LEU A 90 8.47 -2.61 1.45
C LEU A 90 9.25 -2.26 0.18
N GLY A 91 9.51 -3.25 -0.68
CA GLY A 91 10.28 -3.07 -1.91
C GLY A 91 9.45 -2.56 -3.09
N ILE A 92 8.13 -2.77 -3.08
CA ILE A 92 7.24 -2.40 -4.19
C ILE A 92 6.12 -1.48 -3.73
N THR A 93 5.23 -1.96 -2.86
CA THR A 93 4.02 -1.20 -2.48
C THR A 93 4.33 0.11 -1.78
N PHE A 94 5.28 0.13 -0.84
CA PHE A 94 5.66 1.32 -0.10
C PHE A 94 6.23 2.43 -1.01
N PRO A 95 7.30 2.20 -1.81
CA PRO A 95 7.83 3.23 -2.70
C PRO A 95 6.81 3.64 -3.77
N PHE A 96 6.01 2.69 -4.28
CA PHE A 96 4.92 3.01 -5.20
C PHE A 96 3.91 3.98 -4.58
N ASN A 97 3.43 3.69 -3.37
CA ASN A 97 2.47 4.54 -2.67
C ASN A 97 3.03 5.95 -2.43
N LEU A 98 4.31 6.06 -2.08
CA LEU A 98 4.94 7.35 -1.82
C LEU A 98 5.14 8.19 -3.09
N LEU A 99 5.61 7.56 -4.18
CA LEU A 99 5.96 8.26 -5.42
C LEU A 99 4.75 8.50 -6.32
N ILE A 100 3.83 7.54 -6.41
CA ILE A 100 2.74 7.51 -7.39
C ILE A 100 1.37 7.46 -6.70
N GLY A 101 1.23 6.64 -5.64
CA GLY A 101 -0.04 6.49 -4.95
C GLY A 101 -0.56 7.81 -4.36
N LEU A 102 0.27 8.55 -3.63
CA LEU A 102 -0.11 9.83 -3.00
C LEU A 102 -0.75 10.82 -3.99
N PRO A 103 -0.11 11.22 -5.10
CA PRO A 103 -0.73 12.12 -6.06
C PRO A 103 -2.00 11.51 -6.68
N LEU A 104 -2.03 10.21 -6.95
CA LEU A 104 -3.22 9.54 -7.48
C LEU A 104 -4.40 9.56 -6.49
N TYR A 105 -4.15 9.36 -5.19
CA TYR A 105 -5.20 9.34 -4.17
C TYR A 105 -5.80 10.72 -3.94
N VAL A 106 -4.98 11.78 -3.98
CA VAL A 106 -5.48 13.17 -3.97
C VAL A 106 -6.34 13.44 -5.20
N ALA A 107 -5.88 13.03 -6.38
CA ALA A 107 -6.63 13.19 -7.62
C ALA A 107 -7.96 12.44 -7.57
N ALA A 108 -7.96 11.18 -7.12
CA ALA A 108 -9.16 10.37 -6.96
C ALA A 108 -10.17 11.02 -5.99
N ALA A 109 -9.72 11.47 -4.81
CA ALA A 109 -10.58 12.15 -3.85
C ALA A 109 -11.17 13.46 -4.42
N THR A 110 -10.37 14.21 -5.19
CA THR A 110 -10.82 15.45 -5.86
C THR A 110 -11.87 15.15 -6.93
N ILE A 111 -11.64 14.14 -7.77
CA ILE A 111 -12.59 13.70 -8.81
C ILE A 111 -13.89 13.26 -8.16
N TRP A 112 -13.83 12.40 -7.14
CA TRP A 112 -15.02 11.95 -6.43
C TRP A 112 -15.77 13.10 -5.77
N LYS A 113 -15.07 14.10 -5.22
CA LYS A 113 -15.72 15.30 -4.67
C LYS A 113 -16.48 16.08 -5.74
N ALA A 114 -15.92 16.22 -6.93
CA ALA A 114 -16.60 16.89 -8.05
C ALA A 114 -17.83 16.09 -8.52
N VAL A 115 -17.69 14.75 -8.64
CA VAL A 115 -18.77 13.85 -9.10
C VAL A 115 -19.91 13.76 -8.10
N LEU A 116 -19.61 13.59 -6.80
CA LEU A 116 -20.60 13.38 -5.74
C LEU A 116 -21.08 14.68 -5.11
N GLY A 117 -20.26 15.72 -5.14
CA GLY A 117 -20.59 17.03 -4.59
C GLY A 117 -21.51 17.87 -5.46
N GLY A 118 -21.44 17.70 -6.79
CA GLY A 118 -22.20 18.46 -7.79
C GLY A 118 -21.82 19.95 -7.80
N ALA A 119 -21.37 20.44 -8.96
CA ALA A 119 -21.24 21.86 -9.32
C ALA A 119 -20.79 22.84 -8.20
#